data_AF-A0A317XD71-F1
#
_entry.id   AF-A0A317XD71-F1
#
_cell.length_a   1.000
_cell.length_b   1.000
_cell.length_c   1.000
_cell.angle_alpha   90.00
_cell.angle_beta   90.00
_cell.angle_gamma   90.00
#
_symmetry.space_group_name_H-M   'P 1'
#
loop_
_entity.id
_entity.type
_entity.pdbx_description
1 polymer ?
#
loop_
_entity_poly.entity_id
_entity_poly.type
_entity_poly.pdbx_seq_one_letter_code
_entity_poly.pdbx_strand_id
1 'polypeptide(L)'
;MVIDSRPRTFRDLVRKHTDFLVNPLQWTSRHLDLVGSRFDDIAIIPPYTDSTTSACPDTGRQPPNDAETLARNIFPDVKCRSLIKILVGKGLLNSKGTSLWFQGRRVHRPRYLVFHPRKESLNRNDSTSPSFVGYVHYTDVVGDRRRQFEPCSGPRGVNNRPGIQLCLKKVAQTTPKDWTEDAYFMCHLLALAHSISLNQLRILYVSACPALHPSLWSLLICFLPRLLVTHGQEREYIFLYEADIPTELLDGLWNPKDATSPMKWPTIRREKIPYEPFDTFSSRLVAELVAPSHSPSHDPMISSDGPSCVTSRKRSHEEETGGKYKIPRPSE
;
A
#
# COMPACT_ATOMS: atom_id res chain seq x y z
N MET A 1 9.08 -12.07 -28.27
CA MET A 1 7.90 -11.17 -28.19
C MET A 1 8.38 -9.83 -27.68
N VAL A 2 8.37 -8.80 -28.53
CA VAL A 2 8.79 -7.45 -28.15
C VAL A 2 7.71 -6.84 -27.26
N ILE A 3 8.05 -6.57 -26.00
CA ILE A 3 7.17 -5.84 -25.09
C ILE A 3 7.18 -4.40 -25.57
N ASP A 4 6.07 -3.98 -26.16
CA ASP A 4 5.80 -2.60 -26.59
C ASP A 4 5.99 -1.68 -25.38
N SER A 5 7.08 -0.91 -25.38
CA SER A 5 7.62 -0.16 -24.23
C SER A 5 6.89 1.16 -23.95
N ARG A 6 5.79 1.44 -24.67
CA ARG A 6 4.95 2.60 -24.39
C ARG A 6 4.10 2.35 -23.14
N PRO A 7 4.16 3.23 -22.12
CA PRO A 7 3.26 3.18 -20.99
C PRO A 7 1.81 3.20 -21.48
N ARG A 8 1.07 2.10 -21.30
CA ARG A 8 -0.33 2.00 -21.75
C ARG A 8 -1.22 2.75 -20.78
N THR A 9 -2.14 3.54 -21.32
CA THR A 9 -3.18 4.17 -20.49
C THR A 9 -4.07 3.08 -19.91
N PHE A 10 -4.66 3.31 -18.74
CA PHE A 10 -5.64 2.35 -18.19
C PHE A 10 -6.85 2.21 -19.09
N ARG A 11 -7.24 3.28 -19.79
CA ARG A 11 -8.27 3.22 -20.84
C ARG A 11 -7.91 2.24 -21.94
N ASP A 12 -6.65 2.21 -22.39
CA ASP A 12 -6.18 1.25 -23.39
C ASP A 12 -6.11 -0.17 -22.84
N LEU A 13 -5.71 -0.32 -21.58
CA LEU A 13 -5.71 -1.61 -20.89
C LEU A 13 -7.13 -2.20 -20.86
N VAL A 14 -8.12 -1.43 -20.40
CA VAL A 14 -9.52 -1.84 -20.32
C VAL A 14 -10.10 -2.18 -21.71
N ARG A 15 -9.72 -1.44 -22.75
CA ARG A 15 -10.16 -1.72 -24.13
C ARG A 15 -9.54 -2.97 -24.73
N LYS A 16 -8.26 -3.22 -24.46
CA LYS A 16 -7.50 -4.34 -25.06
C LYS A 16 -7.63 -5.64 -24.28
N HIS A 17 -7.89 -5.55 -22.97
CA HIS A 17 -7.92 -6.67 -22.05
C HIS A 17 -9.25 -6.66 -21.27
N THR A 18 -10.34 -7.05 -21.93
CA THR A 18 -11.65 -7.16 -21.28
C THR A 18 -11.68 -8.24 -20.20
N ASP A 19 -10.76 -9.21 -20.27
CA ASP A 19 -10.49 -10.20 -19.23
C ASP A 19 -9.96 -9.59 -17.92
N PHE A 20 -9.53 -8.33 -17.94
CA PHE A 20 -9.16 -7.56 -16.75
C PHE A 20 -10.37 -7.12 -15.92
N LEU A 21 -11.57 -7.01 -16.52
CA LEU A 21 -12.79 -6.54 -15.87
C LEU A 21 -13.55 -7.66 -15.13
N VAL A 22 -12.83 -8.46 -14.36
CA VAL A 22 -13.42 -9.49 -13.51
C VAL A 22 -13.64 -8.96 -12.10
N ASN A 23 -14.41 -9.72 -11.31
CA ASN A 23 -14.56 -9.41 -9.89
C ASN A 23 -13.17 -9.35 -9.23
N PRO A 24 -12.89 -8.37 -8.36
CA PRO A 24 -11.67 -8.33 -7.55
C PRO A 24 -11.33 -9.69 -6.92
N LEU A 25 -12.39 -10.44 -6.53
CA LEU A 25 -12.53 -11.92 -6.47
C LEU A 25 -11.35 -12.72 -7.04
N GLN A 26 -11.14 -12.42 -8.31
CA GLN A 26 -10.55 -13.27 -9.31
C GLN A 26 -9.26 -12.67 -9.85
N TRP A 27 -8.77 -11.57 -9.25
CA TRP A 27 -7.47 -11.04 -9.57
C TRP A 27 -6.38 -12.04 -9.19
N THR A 28 -5.39 -12.11 -10.07
CA THR A 28 -4.26 -13.05 -10.02
C THR A 28 -2.98 -12.28 -10.32
N SER A 29 -1.81 -12.91 -10.18
CA SER A 29 -0.53 -12.33 -10.59
C SER A 29 -0.56 -11.77 -12.01
N ARG A 30 -1.21 -12.47 -12.95
CA ARG A 30 -1.41 -11.98 -14.33
C ARG A 30 -2.06 -10.59 -14.39
N HIS A 31 -3.01 -10.30 -13.50
CA HIS A 31 -3.63 -8.98 -13.43
C HIS A 31 -2.64 -7.92 -12.94
N LEU A 32 -1.76 -8.27 -12.00
CA LEU A 32 -0.72 -7.37 -11.47
C LEU A 32 0.38 -7.13 -12.50
N ASP A 33 0.77 -8.17 -13.23
CA ASP A 33 1.75 -8.10 -14.32
C ASP A 33 1.26 -7.17 -15.44
N LEU A 34 -0.03 -7.25 -15.79
CA LEU A 34 -0.65 -6.40 -16.80
C LEU A 34 -0.58 -4.91 -16.46
N VAL A 35 -0.57 -4.58 -15.18
CA VAL A 35 -0.50 -3.20 -14.69
C VAL A 35 0.90 -2.80 -14.22
N GLY A 36 1.86 -3.72 -14.21
CA GLY A 36 3.24 -3.48 -13.75
C GLY A 36 3.39 -3.32 -12.24
N SER A 37 2.44 -3.84 -11.45
CA SER A 37 2.55 -3.88 -9.99
C SER A 37 3.24 -5.17 -9.54
N ARG A 38 4.04 -5.08 -8.47
CA ARG A 38 4.82 -6.20 -7.93
C ARG A 38 4.97 -6.10 -6.41
N PHE A 39 5.39 -7.20 -5.80
CA PHE A 39 5.73 -7.29 -4.38
C PHE A 39 7.25 -7.31 -4.19
N ASP A 40 7.75 -6.43 -3.34
CA ASP A 40 9.17 -6.35 -2.98
C ASP A 40 9.32 -6.68 -1.48
N ASP A 41 10.18 -7.64 -1.14
CA ASP A 41 10.50 -7.97 0.25
C ASP A 41 11.48 -6.97 0.84
N ILE A 42 11.14 -6.42 2.02
CA ILE A 42 12.09 -5.65 2.83
C ILE A 42 12.88 -6.63 3.69
N ALA A 43 14.21 -6.47 3.69
CA ALA A 43 15.10 -7.29 4.50
C ALA A 43 14.71 -7.20 5.99
N ILE A 44 14.61 -8.36 6.64
CA ILE A 44 14.33 -8.46 8.07
C ILE A 44 15.46 -7.79 8.84
N ILE A 45 15.16 -6.72 9.59
CA ILE A 45 16.09 -6.23 10.61
C ILE A 45 15.94 -7.20 11.80
N PRO A 46 16.96 -7.99 12.15
CA PRO A 46 16.86 -8.89 13.28
C PRO A 46 16.58 -8.08 14.55
N PRO A 47 15.68 -8.56 15.43
CA PRO A 47 15.39 -7.87 16.68
C PRO A 47 16.69 -7.71 17.48
N TYR A 48 16.92 -6.50 18.00
CA TYR A 48 17.97 -6.24 18.97
C TYR A 48 17.80 -7.22 20.14
N THR A 49 18.74 -8.15 20.28
CA THR A 49 18.79 -9.08 21.40
C THR A 49 19.37 -8.36 22.60
N ASP A 50 18.58 -7.56 23.30
CA ASP A 50 18.92 -7.20 24.67
C ASP A 50 18.60 -8.38 25.58
N SER A 51 19.59 -9.27 25.67
CA SER A 51 19.56 -10.44 26.55
C SER A 51 19.82 -10.00 27.97
N THR A 52 18.79 -9.56 28.70
CA THR A 52 18.82 -9.60 30.17
C THR A 52 17.41 -9.69 30.76
N THR A 53 16.90 -10.92 30.92
CA THR A 53 15.91 -11.18 31.99
C THR A 53 16.19 -12.54 32.61
N SER A 54 16.60 -12.52 33.88
CA SER A 54 16.84 -13.69 34.70
C SER A 54 15.54 -14.48 34.89
N ALA A 55 15.65 -15.80 34.76
CA ALA A 55 14.58 -16.74 35.00
C ALA A 55 14.14 -16.74 36.47
N CYS A 56 12.82 -16.68 36.70
CA CYS A 56 12.18 -17.31 37.85
C CYS A 56 11.12 -18.30 37.30
N PRO A 57 11.13 -19.57 37.72
CA PRO A 57 10.14 -20.53 37.28
C PRO A 57 8.87 -20.34 38.10
N ASP A 58 7.92 -19.56 37.59
CA ASP A 58 6.59 -19.48 38.21
C ASP A 58 5.68 -20.55 37.59
N THR A 59 5.46 -21.60 38.36
CA THR A 59 4.50 -22.68 38.11
C THR A 59 3.08 -22.15 38.26
N GLY A 60 2.61 -21.44 37.24
CA GLY A 60 1.21 -21.12 37.02
C GLY A 60 1.03 -20.91 35.54
N ARG A 61 0.12 -21.65 34.88
CA ARG A 61 -0.26 -21.36 33.48
C ARG A 61 -0.91 -19.98 33.46
N GLN A 62 -0.09 -18.92 33.33
CA GLN A 62 -0.62 -17.61 33.00
C GLN A 62 -1.37 -17.76 31.67
N PRO A 63 -2.56 -17.13 31.54
CA PRO A 63 -3.25 -17.13 30.28
C PRO A 63 -2.30 -16.59 29.19
N PRO A 64 -2.27 -17.22 28.00
CA PRO A 64 -1.36 -16.80 26.94
C PRO A 64 -1.55 -15.31 26.66
N ASN A 65 -0.44 -14.57 26.55
CA ASN A 65 -0.46 -13.16 26.15
C ASN A 65 -1.23 -13.03 24.81
N ASP A 66 -1.91 -11.91 24.60
CA ASP A 66 -2.62 -11.65 23.34
C ASP A 66 -1.69 -11.81 22.11
N ALA A 67 -0.40 -11.48 22.23
CA ALA A 67 0.59 -11.70 21.16
C ALA A 67 0.82 -13.18 20.84
N GLU A 68 0.94 -14.03 21.87
CA GLU A 68 1.06 -15.48 21.72
C GLU A 68 -0.23 -16.08 21.14
N THR A 69 -1.38 -15.58 21.60
CA THR A 69 -2.69 -15.98 21.08
C THR A 69 -2.83 -15.60 19.60
N LEU A 70 -2.40 -14.41 19.22
CA LEU A 70 -2.38 -13.93 17.82
C LEU A 70 -1.49 -14.81 16.94
N ALA A 71 -0.32 -15.22 17.44
CA ALA A 71 0.62 -16.05 16.70
C ALA A 71 0.10 -17.48 16.50
N ARG A 72 -0.37 -18.12 17.57
CA ARG A 72 -0.61 -19.57 17.61
C ARG A 72 -1.99 -20.00 17.17
N ASN A 73 -2.99 -19.13 17.25
CA ASN A 73 -4.37 -19.52 16.96
C ASN A 73 -4.62 -19.67 15.46
N ILE A 74 -5.38 -20.68 15.03
CA ILE A 74 -5.70 -20.89 13.61
C ILE A 74 -6.96 -20.15 13.16
N PHE A 75 -7.78 -19.70 14.12
CA PHE A 75 -9.10 -19.15 13.87
C PHE A 75 -9.04 -17.63 13.62
N PRO A 76 -9.60 -17.15 12.51
CA PRO A 76 -9.57 -15.73 12.15
C PRO A 76 -10.15 -14.80 13.21
N ASP A 77 -11.24 -15.20 13.86
CA ASP A 77 -11.95 -14.41 14.86
C ASP A 77 -11.13 -14.25 16.15
N VAL A 78 -10.33 -15.26 16.51
CA VAL A 78 -9.45 -15.20 17.67
C VAL A 78 -8.24 -14.31 17.36
N LYS A 79 -7.57 -14.53 16.21
CA LYS A 79 -6.46 -13.66 15.77
C LYS A 79 -6.90 -12.18 15.70
N CYS A 80 -8.04 -11.92 15.10
CA CYS A 80 -8.62 -10.58 15.00
C CYS A 80 -8.83 -9.93 16.37
N ARG A 81 -9.45 -10.65 17.33
CA ARG A 81 -9.68 -10.14 18.69
C ARG A 81 -8.38 -9.85 19.43
N SER A 82 -7.40 -10.74 19.33
CA SER A 82 -6.08 -10.53 19.94
C SER A 82 -5.38 -9.30 19.36
N LEU A 83 -5.38 -9.12 18.04
CA LEU A 83 -4.80 -7.94 17.40
C LEU A 83 -5.52 -6.65 17.84
N ILE A 84 -6.86 -6.67 17.92
CA ILE A 84 -7.64 -5.51 18.41
C ILE A 84 -7.19 -5.13 19.81
N LYS A 85 -7.06 -6.08 20.75
CA LYS A 85 -6.62 -5.76 22.12
C LYS A 85 -5.21 -5.15 22.14
N ILE A 86 -4.28 -5.71 21.36
CA ILE A 86 -2.90 -5.22 21.24
C ILE A 86 -2.90 -3.76 20.75
N LEU A 87 -3.67 -3.43 19.71
CA LEU A 87 -3.66 -2.10 19.10
C LEU A 87 -4.53 -1.08 19.85
N VAL A 88 -5.67 -1.50 20.42
CA VAL A 88 -6.54 -0.64 21.24
C VAL A 88 -5.86 -0.26 22.56
N GLY A 89 -5.13 -1.18 23.18
CA GLY A 89 -4.29 -0.88 24.35
C GLY A 89 -3.20 0.16 24.07
N LYS A 90 -2.91 0.42 22.79
CA LYS A 90 -1.93 1.41 22.31
C LYS A 90 -2.58 2.68 21.75
N GLY A 91 -3.88 2.86 21.94
CA GLY A 91 -4.59 4.08 21.56
C GLY A 91 -5.13 4.12 20.12
N LEU A 92 -5.16 2.97 19.43
CA LEU A 92 -5.80 2.87 18.12
C LEU A 92 -7.27 2.46 18.26
N LEU A 93 -8.14 3.11 17.49
CA LEU A 93 -9.55 2.74 17.37
C LEU A 93 -9.75 1.95 16.08
N ASN A 94 -10.76 1.06 16.03
CA ASN A 94 -11.02 0.23 14.87
C ASN A 94 -12.41 0.46 14.26
N SER A 95 -12.50 0.26 12.94
CA SER A 95 -13.73 0.33 12.16
C SER A 95 -13.74 -0.72 11.04
N LYS A 96 -14.87 -0.90 10.36
CA LYS A 96 -14.98 -1.78 9.19
C LYS A 96 -14.54 -1.04 7.93
N GLY A 97 -13.86 -1.74 7.03
CA GLY A 97 -13.46 -1.21 5.72
C GLY A 97 -14.61 -0.80 4.77
N THR A 98 -14.29 0.08 3.82
CA THR A 98 -15.19 0.57 2.77
C THR A 98 -15.39 -0.41 1.62
N SER A 99 -16.33 -0.04 0.74
CA SER A 99 -16.54 -0.71 -0.54
C SER A 99 -15.67 -0.09 -1.64
N LEU A 100 -15.28 -0.93 -2.59
CA LEU A 100 -14.65 -0.56 -3.84
C LEU A 100 -15.69 -0.02 -4.82
N TRP A 101 -15.39 1.13 -5.41
CA TRP A 101 -16.20 1.78 -6.43
C TRP A 101 -15.46 1.78 -7.77
N PHE A 102 -16.23 1.71 -8.85
CA PHE A 102 -15.73 1.83 -10.21
C PHE A 102 -16.83 2.47 -11.06
N GLN A 103 -16.53 3.57 -11.75
CA GLN A 103 -17.52 4.30 -12.56
C GLN A 103 -18.80 4.65 -11.77
N GLY A 104 -18.66 5.06 -10.51
CA GLY A 104 -19.78 5.42 -9.65
C GLY A 104 -20.65 4.24 -9.20
N ARG A 105 -20.22 2.99 -9.43
CA ARG A 105 -20.93 1.78 -8.97
C ARG A 105 -20.10 1.03 -7.95
N ARG A 106 -20.78 0.53 -6.91
CA ARG A 106 -20.16 -0.37 -5.93
C ARG A 106 -19.92 -1.73 -6.59
N VAL A 107 -18.66 -2.13 -6.71
CA VAL A 107 -18.27 -3.39 -7.37
C VAL A 107 -17.98 -4.49 -6.36
N HIS A 108 -17.38 -4.14 -5.23
CA HIS A 108 -16.95 -5.13 -4.24
C HIS A 108 -16.83 -4.49 -2.84
N ARG A 109 -16.89 -5.30 -1.78
CA ARG A 109 -16.59 -4.86 -0.41
C ARG A 109 -15.60 -5.83 0.21
N PRO A 110 -14.31 -5.49 0.25
CA PRO A 110 -13.32 -6.34 0.90
C PRO A 110 -13.61 -6.45 2.39
N ARG A 111 -13.37 -7.62 2.99
CA ARG A 111 -13.56 -7.85 4.43
C ARG A 111 -12.26 -7.55 5.16
N TYR A 112 -12.12 -6.29 5.59
CA TYR A 112 -10.98 -5.83 6.37
C TYR A 112 -11.42 -4.89 7.50
N LEU A 113 -10.57 -4.76 8.51
CA LEU A 113 -10.67 -3.74 9.56
C LEU A 113 -9.72 -2.58 9.27
N VAL A 114 -10.04 -1.40 9.80
CA VAL A 114 -9.18 -0.22 9.73
C VAL A 114 -8.93 0.31 11.11
N PHE A 115 -7.67 0.53 11.45
CA PHE A 115 -7.21 1.16 12.67
C PHE A 115 -6.83 2.62 12.41
N HIS A 116 -7.24 3.52 13.30
CA HIS A 116 -6.92 4.94 13.23
C HIS A 116 -6.48 5.47 14.60
N PRO A 117 -5.57 6.47 14.66
CA PRO A 117 -5.19 7.13 15.90
C PRO A 117 -6.40 7.73 16.63
N ARG A 118 -6.36 7.71 17.97
CA ARG A 118 -7.31 8.46 18.78
C ARG A 118 -7.02 9.96 18.63
N LYS A 119 -8.05 10.79 18.45
CA LYS A 119 -7.90 12.25 18.19
C LYS A 119 -7.10 12.99 19.26
N GLU A 120 -7.11 12.48 20.50
CA GLU A 120 -6.46 13.08 21.67
C GLU A 120 -4.96 12.79 21.75
N SER A 121 -4.42 11.86 20.93
CA SER A 121 -3.00 11.50 20.92
C SER A 121 -2.20 12.17 19.79
N LEU A 122 -2.83 13.02 18.97
CA LEU A 122 -2.11 13.88 18.05
C LEU A 122 -1.49 15.05 18.85
N ASN A 123 -0.26 14.85 19.33
CA ASN A 123 0.55 15.98 19.73
C ASN A 123 0.79 16.87 18.49
N ARG A 124 0.54 18.17 18.66
CA ARG A 124 0.51 19.20 17.60
C ARG A 124 1.83 19.38 16.81
N ASN A 125 2.89 18.64 17.17
CA ASN A 125 4.25 18.82 16.65
C ASN A 125 4.74 17.66 15.77
N ASP A 126 4.03 16.52 15.71
CA ASP A 126 4.44 15.42 14.84
C ASP A 126 3.78 15.58 13.47
N SER A 127 4.59 15.97 12.49
CA SER A 127 4.25 16.13 11.07
C SER A 127 3.98 14.80 10.34
N THR A 128 3.85 13.69 11.09
CA THR A 128 3.61 12.37 10.55
C THR A 128 2.11 12.20 10.31
N SER A 129 1.72 12.20 9.03
CA SER A 129 0.33 12.02 8.58
C SER A 129 -0.38 10.87 9.31
N PRO A 130 -1.68 10.98 9.61
CA PRO A 130 -2.45 9.90 10.21
C PRO A 130 -2.55 8.73 9.22
N SER A 131 -1.61 7.79 9.29
CA SER A 131 -1.66 6.58 8.48
C SER A 131 -2.67 5.63 9.10
N PHE A 132 -3.75 5.35 8.38
CA PHE A 132 -4.68 4.31 8.76
C PHE A 132 -4.11 2.95 8.39
N VAL A 133 -4.25 1.99 9.30
CA VAL A 133 -3.67 0.66 9.15
C VAL A 133 -4.82 -0.32 8.94
N GLY A 134 -4.87 -0.94 7.78
CA GLY A 134 -5.80 -2.03 7.50
C GLY A 134 -5.42 -3.31 8.23
N TYR A 135 -6.38 -4.20 8.43
CA TYR A 135 -6.13 -5.57 8.85
C TYR A 135 -7.02 -6.56 8.11
N VAL A 136 -6.43 -7.66 7.64
CA VAL A 136 -7.14 -8.79 7.04
C VAL A 136 -6.56 -10.12 7.50
N HIS A 137 -7.44 -11.11 7.64
CA HIS A 137 -7.03 -12.50 7.80
C HIS A 137 -7.14 -13.23 6.46
N TYR A 138 -6.02 -13.70 5.91
CA TYR A 138 -5.98 -14.19 4.54
C TYR A 138 -6.85 -15.43 4.29
N THR A 139 -7.07 -16.29 5.29
CA THR A 139 -7.99 -17.43 5.11
C THR A 139 -9.44 -16.98 4.85
N ASP A 140 -9.83 -15.78 5.29
CA ASP A 140 -11.15 -15.22 4.98
C ASP A 140 -11.25 -14.86 3.49
N VAL A 141 -10.16 -14.37 2.89
CA VAL A 141 -10.06 -14.09 1.45
C VAL A 141 -10.27 -15.36 0.65
N VAL A 142 -9.57 -16.45 1.03
CA VAL A 142 -9.76 -17.77 0.42
C VAL A 142 -11.20 -18.25 0.59
N GLY A 143 -11.79 -18.01 1.76
CA GLY A 143 -13.20 -18.30 2.03
C GLY A 143 -14.17 -17.50 1.15
N ASP A 144 -13.91 -16.21 0.93
CA ASP A 144 -14.70 -15.34 0.05
C ASP A 144 -14.60 -15.78 -1.41
N ARG A 145 -13.41 -16.14 -1.88
CA ARG A 145 -13.21 -16.74 -3.20
C ARG A 145 -14.01 -18.02 -3.35
N ARG A 146 -13.99 -18.90 -2.34
CA ARG A 146 -14.77 -20.14 -2.37
C ARG A 146 -16.27 -19.89 -2.47
N ARG A 147 -16.80 -18.96 -1.66
CA ARG A 147 -18.22 -18.56 -1.70
C ARG A 147 -18.63 -18.03 -3.07
N GLN A 148 -17.76 -17.29 -3.74
CA GLN A 148 -18.04 -16.77 -5.09
C GLN A 148 -18.31 -17.87 -6.12
N PHE A 149 -17.67 -19.02 -5.96
CA PHE A 149 -17.80 -20.15 -6.87
C PHE A 149 -18.67 -21.28 -6.28
N GLU A 150 -19.42 -21.01 -5.22
CA GLU A 150 -20.21 -22.03 -4.54
C GLU A 150 -21.29 -22.58 -5.50
N PRO A 151 -21.30 -23.89 -5.77
CA PRO A 151 -22.24 -24.46 -6.72
C PRO A 151 -23.65 -24.43 -6.15
N CYS A 152 -24.64 -24.15 -7.02
CA CYS A 152 -26.03 -24.37 -6.65
C CYS A 152 -26.25 -25.84 -6.27
N SER A 153 -27.02 -26.05 -5.21
CA SER A 153 -27.48 -27.38 -4.83
C SER A 153 -28.29 -27.99 -5.97
N GLY A 154 -28.14 -29.30 -6.19
CA GLY A 154 -28.95 -30.01 -7.17
C GLY A 154 -30.42 -30.08 -6.76
N PRO A 155 -31.30 -30.55 -7.65
CA PRO A 155 -32.70 -30.81 -7.31
C PRO A 155 -32.80 -31.64 -6.03
N ARG A 156 -33.70 -31.26 -5.11
CA ARG A 156 -33.88 -31.90 -3.79
C ARG A 156 -32.67 -31.80 -2.85
N GLY A 157 -31.78 -30.83 -3.05
CA GLY A 157 -30.61 -30.64 -2.19
C GLY A 157 -29.49 -31.66 -2.43
N VAL A 158 -29.55 -32.39 -3.56
CA VAL A 158 -28.52 -33.37 -3.91
C VAL A 158 -27.17 -32.66 -4.13
N ASN A 159 -26.12 -33.27 -3.60
CA ASN A 159 -24.77 -32.73 -3.67
C ASN A 159 -24.26 -32.67 -5.12
N ASN A 160 -24.00 -31.46 -5.62
CA ASN A 160 -23.44 -31.20 -6.94
C ASN A 160 -21.92 -31.40 -6.93
N ARG A 161 -21.46 -32.66 -6.94
CA ARG A 161 -20.02 -33.00 -6.95
C ARG A 161 -19.24 -32.36 -8.10
N PRO A 162 -19.73 -32.36 -9.36
CA PRO A 162 -19.04 -31.65 -10.45
C PRO A 162 -18.89 -30.15 -10.18
N GLY A 163 -19.93 -29.51 -9.64
CA GLY A 163 -19.90 -28.11 -9.23
C GLY A 163 -18.87 -27.83 -8.14
N ILE A 164 -18.75 -28.71 -7.14
CA ILE A 164 -17.73 -28.58 -6.09
C ILE A 164 -16.32 -28.69 -6.68
N GLN A 165 -16.08 -29.65 -7.58
CA GLN A 165 -14.76 -29.78 -8.22
C GLN A 165 -14.42 -28.56 -9.07
N LEU A 166 -15.40 -28.00 -9.78
CA LEU A 166 -15.21 -26.77 -10.54
C LEU A 166 -14.90 -25.57 -9.62
N CYS A 167 -15.62 -25.45 -8.50
CA CYS A 167 -15.37 -24.45 -7.47
C CYS A 167 -13.92 -24.53 -6.95
N LEU A 168 -13.46 -25.73 -6.58
CA LEU A 168 -12.10 -25.95 -6.10
C LEU A 168 -11.05 -25.60 -7.16
N LYS A 169 -11.29 -25.98 -8.42
CA LYS A 169 -10.41 -25.59 -9.54
C LYS A 169 -10.35 -24.07 -9.70
N LYS A 170 -11.47 -23.37 -9.59
CA LYS A 170 -11.52 -21.90 -9.69
C LYS A 170 -10.80 -21.22 -8.53
N VAL A 171 -10.98 -21.67 -7.30
CA VAL A 171 -10.26 -21.15 -6.13
C VAL A 171 -8.75 -21.36 -6.27
N ALA A 172 -8.33 -22.54 -6.74
CA ALA A 172 -6.92 -22.82 -6.99
C ALA A 172 -6.33 -21.98 -8.14
N GLN A 173 -7.15 -21.58 -9.11
CA GLN A 173 -6.72 -20.68 -10.19
C GLN A 173 -6.59 -19.22 -9.73
N THR A 174 -7.38 -18.79 -8.75
CA THR A 174 -7.38 -17.40 -8.27
C THR A 174 -6.51 -17.17 -7.04
N THR A 175 -6.11 -18.24 -6.35
CA THR A 175 -5.22 -18.19 -5.18
C THR A 175 -3.80 -18.53 -5.64
N PRO A 176 -2.79 -17.66 -5.39
CA PRO A 176 -1.43 -17.98 -5.75
C PRO A 176 -0.88 -19.11 -4.91
N LYS A 177 0.23 -19.69 -5.41
CA LYS A 177 0.96 -20.73 -4.71
C LYS A 177 1.55 -20.20 -3.41
N ASP A 178 2.16 -19.03 -3.49
CA ASP A 178 2.57 -18.26 -2.32
C ASP A 178 1.47 -17.25 -1.98
N TRP A 179 0.82 -17.44 -0.84
CA TRP A 179 -0.24 -16.57 -0.38
C TRP A 179 0.26 -15.14 -0.08
N THR A 180 1.56 -14.96 0.15
CA THR A 180 2.16 -13.67 0.42
C THR A 180 2.32 -12.82 -0.85
N GLU A 181 2.24 -13.44 -2.03
CA GLU A 181 2.15 -12.74 -3.32
C GLU A 181 0.71 -12.26 -3.62
N ASP A 182 -0.12 -12.25 -2.58
CA ASP A 182 -1.53 -11.94 -2.65
C ASP A 182 -2.05 -11.40 -1.32
N ALA A 183 -1.61 -10.21 -0.90
CA ALA A 183 -2.26 -9.48 0.20
C ALA A 183 -3.62 -8.88 -0.20
N TYR A 184 -4.39 -9.71 -0.89
CA TYR A 184 -5.58 -9.49 -1.67
C TYR A 184 -5.65 -8.14 -2.38
N PHE A 185 -4.65 -8.00 -3.27
CA PHE A 185 -4.07 -6.78 -3.84
C PHE A 185 -4.30 -5.54 -2.99
N MET A 186 -3.64 -5.58 -1.83
CA MET A 186 -3.70 -4.64 -0.72
C MET A 186 -5.12 -4.17 -0.43
N CYS A 187 -6.01 -5.15 -0.24
CA CYS A 187 -7.48 -5.06 -0.13
C CYS A 187 -8.11 -4.01 -1.06
N HIS A 188 -7.73 -4.15 -2.33
CA HIS A 188 -8.01 -3.30 -3.49
C HIS A 188 -7.71 -1.84 -3.20
N LEU A 189 -6.41 -1.69 -2.93
CA LEU A 189 -5.70 -0.50 -2.47
C LEU A 189 -6.47 0.22 -1.37
N LEU A 190 -6.60 -0.56 -0.29
CA LEU A 190 -7.45 -0.47 0.88
C LEU A 190 -8.68 0.34 0.57
N ALA A 191 -9.49 -0.35 -0.23
CA ALA A 191 -10.69 0.03 -0.96
C ALA A 191 -10.65 1.47 -1.44
N LEU A 192 -9.74 1.68 -2.40
CA LEU A 192 -9.32 2.93 -3.05
C LEU A 192 -9.05 4.05 -2.06
N ALA A 193 -7.94 3.88 -1.34
CA ALA A 193 -7.41 4.72 -0.27
C ALA A 193 -8.52 5.19 0.68
N HIS A 194 -9.16 4.18 1.26
CA HIS A 194 -10.37 4.22 2.06
C HIS A 194 -11.43 5.13 1.44
N SER A 195 -11.80 4.78 0.21
CA SER A 195 -12.67 5.48 -0.75
C SER A 195 -12.40 6.98 -0.77
N ILE A 196 -11.13 7.27 -1.06
CA ILE A 196 -10.47 8.57 -1.10
C ILE A 196 -10.77 9.31 0.20
N SER A 197 -10.46 8.62 1.31
CA SER A 197 -10.57 8.99 2.72
C SER A 197 -11.01 10.42 2.95
N LEU A 198 -12.31 10.69 2.89
CA LEU A 198 -13.43 9.84 2.47
C LEU A 198 -14.28 10.75 1.57
N ASN A 199 -13.99 10.77 0.27
CA ASN A 199 -14.14 11.98 -0.56
C ASN A 199 -13.65 13.24 0.19
N GLN A 200 -12.37 13.28 0.58
CA GLN A 200 -11.66 14.47 1.09
C GLN A 200 -12.47 15.41 1.98
N LEU A 201 -12.85 14.90 3.15
CA LEU A 201 -13.63 15.63 4.17
C LEU A 201 -14.88 16.33 3.60
N ARG A 202 -15.40 15.72 2.53
CA ARG A 202 -16.64 15.95 1.81
C ARG A 202 -16.79 17.30 1.12
N ILE A 203 -15.68 17.94 0.75
CA ILE A 203 -15.60 19.41 0.65
C ILE A 203 -15.48 19.90 2.08
N LEU A 204 -14.33 20.47 2.41
CA LEU A 204 -14.14 21.33 3.56
C LEU A 204 -15.31 22.32 3.69
N TYR A 205 -16.35 21.88 4.40
CA TYR A 205 -17.26 22.71 5.12
C TYR A 205 -17.99 23.80 4.29
N VAL A 206 -18.37 23.47 3.05
CA VAL A 206 -19.28 24.27 2.18
C VAL A 206 -18.80 25.67 1.74
N SER A 207 -18.42 26.58 2.64
CA SER A 207 -18.06 27.97 2.31
C SER A 207 -17.71 28.75 3.58
N ALA A 208 -16.43 28.84 3.92
CA ALA A 208 -15.88 29.97 4.64
C ALA A 208 -14.53 30.27 3.97
N CYS A 209 -14.49 31.36 3.19
CA CYS A 209 -13.45 31.73 2.22
C CYS A 209 -12.04 31.99 2.85
N PRO A 210 -11.05 32.52 2.09
CA PRO A 210 -10.22 31.83 1.11
C PRO A 210 -8.74 32.10 1.41
N ALA A 211 -8.11 31.34 2.29
CA ALA A 211 -6.68 31.56 2.59
C ALA A 211 -6.04 30.32 3.24
N LEU A 212 -6.09 29.15 2.58
CA LEU A 212 -5.27 28.01 3.03
C LEU A 212 -4.10 27.74 2.10
N HIS A 213 -2.97 27.62 2.78
CA HIS A 213 -1.58 27.69 2.37
C HIS A 213 -1.12 26.54 1.44
N PRO A 214 -0.19 26.76 0.49
CA PRO A 214 0.30 25.75 -0.46
C PRO A 214 0.94 24.49 0.16
N SER A 215 1.33 24.53 1.44
CA SER A 215 2.03 23.40 2.10
C SER A 215 1.12 22.22 2.47
N LEU A 216 -0.21 22.40 2.52
CA LEU A 216 -1.16 21.30 2.78
C LEU A 216 -1.39 20.44 1.54
N TRP A 217 -1.21 21.01 0.34
CA TRP A 217 -1.35 20.28 -0.92
C TRP A 217 -0.28 19.21 -1.07
N SER A 218 0.94 19.48 -0.59
CA SER A 218 2.04 18.53 -0.71
C SER A 218 1.88 17.28 0.18
N LEU A 219 1.11 17.38 1.27
CA LEU A 219 0.74 16.27 2.16
C LEU A 219 -0.38 15.38 1.58
N LEU A 220 -1.00 15.82 0.48
CA LEU A 220 -2.14 15.18 -0.19
C LEU A 220 -1.72 14.25 -1.35
N ILE A 221 -0.45 14.28 -1.74
CA ILE A 221 0.04 13.73 -3.01
C ILE A 221 0.27 12.20 -2.95
N CYS A 222 0.50 11.64 -1.77
CA CYS A 222 0.78 10.20 -1.62
C CYS A 222 0.05 9.63 -0.40
N PHE A 223 -0.85 8.67 -0.64
CA PHE A 223 -1.36 7.82 0.43
C PHE A 223 -0.38 6.68 0.65
N LEU A 224 0.01 6.49 1.91
CA LEU A 224 0.84 5.38 2.33
C LEU A 224 0.03 4.38 3.15
N PRO A 225 -0.93 3.65 2.54
CA PRO A 225 -1.70 2.66 3.25
C PRO A 225 -0.79 1.52 3.72
N ARG A 226 -1.04 1.14 4.97
CA ARG A 226 -0.45 -0.02 5.63
C ARG A 226 -1.52 -1.08 5.80
N LEU A 227 -1.19 -2.35 5.59
CA LEU A 227 -2.08 -3.49 5.85
C LEU A 227 -1.33 -4.53 6.64
N LEU A 228 -1.90 -4.89 7.78
CA LEU A 228 -1.50 -6.06 8.54
C LEU A 228 -2.24 -7.28 8.00
N VAL A 229 -1.49 -8.32 7.66
CA VAL A 229 -2.02 -9.59 7.17
C VAL A 229 -1.61 -10.71 8.10
N THR A 230 -2.60 -11.51 8.48
CA THR A 230 -2.39 -12.75 9.23
C THR A 230 -2.90 -13.93 8.43
N HIS A 231 -2.30 -15.09 8.64
CA HIS A 231 -2.74 -16.35 8.06
C HIS A 231 -2.89 -17.42 9.16
N GLY A 232 -3.80 -18.38 8.95
CA GLY A 232 -4.15 -19.37 9.98
C GLY A 232 -3.03 -20.38 10.23
N GLN A 233 -2.16 -20.61 9.24
CA GLN A 233 -1.01 -21.51 9.37
C GLN A 233 0.30 -20.75 9.65
N GLU A 234 0.29 -19.43 9.51
CA GLU A 234 1.45 -18.59 9.81
C GLU A 234 1.51 -18.33 11.32
N ARG A 235 2.66 -18.65 11.91
CA ARG A 235 2.90 -18.62 13.36
C ARG A 235 4.16 -17.89 13.77
N GLU A 236 5.02 -17.57 12.81
CA GLU A 236 6.31 -16.92 13.05
C GLU A 236 6.19 -15.42 12.83
N TYR A 237 5.41 -15.00 11.82
CA TYR A 237 5.34 -13.60 11.40
C TYR A 237 3.91 -13.07 11.26
N ILE A 238 3.72 -11.80 11.60
CA ILE A 238 2.66 -10.99 10.98
C ILE A 238 3.27 -10.25 9.80
N PHE A 239 2.55 -10.15 8.70
CA PHE A 239 3.05 -9.48 7.50
C PHE A 239 2.49 -8.06 7.45
N LEU A 240 3.38 -7.09 7.27
CA LEU A 240 3.04 -5.70 6.98
C LEU A 240 3.26 -5.44 5.50
N TYR A 241 2.21 -4.96 4.84
CA TYR A 241 2.28 -4.54 3.44
C TYR A 241 2.13 -3.03 3.38
N GLU A 242 2.94 -2.39 2.54
CA GLU A 242 2.97 -0.94 2.35
C GLU A 242 3.07 -0.63 0.86
N ALA A 243 2.30 0.35 0.38
CA ALA A 243 2.34 0.76 -1.02
C ALA A 243 2.31 2.28 -1.10
N ASP A 244 3.16 2.87 -1.95
CA ASP A 244 3.05 4.29 -2.30
C ASP A 244 2.11 4.42 -3.50
N ILE A 245 0.93 4.96 -3.28
CA ILE A 245 -0.16 4.96 -4.26
C ILE A 245 -0.33 6.36 -4.84
N PRO A 246 -0.04 6.57 -6.14
CA PRO A 246 -0.23 7.86 -6.79
C PRO A 246 -1.71 8.26 -6.82
N THR A 247 -1.98 9.55 -6.62
CA THR A 247 -3.34 10.10 -6.74
C THR A 247 -3.93 9.91 -8.12
N GLU A 248 -3.12 10.03 -9.18
CA GLU A 248 -3.55 9.83 -10.56
C GLU A 248 -4.08 8.41 -10.76
N LEU A 249 -3.45 7.42 -10.10
CA LEU A 249 -3.90 6.05 -10.14
C LEU A 249 -5.26 5.89 -9.45
N LEU A 250 -5.44 6.50 -8.28
CA LEU A 250 -6.72 6.46 -7.57
C LEU A 250 -7.84 7.12 -8.39
N ASP A 251 -7.57 8.29 -8.98
CA ASP A 251 -8.53 9.03 -9.82
C ASP A 251 -8.88 8.27 -11.10
N GLY A 252 -7.89 7.68 -11.75
CA GLY A 252 -8.11 6.89 -12.96
C GLY A 252 -8.87 5.59 -12.69
N LEU A 253 -8.69 4.99 -11.51
CA LEU A 253 -9.48 3.83 -11.07
C LEU A 253 -10.91 4.24 -10.68
N TRP A 254 -11.11 5.48 -10.19
CA TRP A 254 -12.43 6.04 -9.89
C TRP A 254 -13.23 6.38 -11.17
N ASN A 255 -12.65 7.16 -12.10
CA ASN A 255 -13.21 7.46 -13.42
C ASN A 255 -12.26 7.12 -14.58
N PRO A 256 -12.34 5.87 -15.10
CA PRO A 256 -11.49 5.40 -16.19
C PRO A 256 -11.64 6.15 -17.52
N LYS A 257 -12.72 6.92 -17.72
CA LYS A 257 -12.92 7.72 -18.93
C LYS A 257 -11.93 8.88 -19.02
N ASP A 258 -11.53 9.41 -17.87
CA ASP A 258 -10.68 10.60 -17.76
C ASP A 258 -9.19 10.21 -17.70
N ALA A 259 -8.89 8.93 -17.43
CA ALA A 259 -7.56 8.34 -17.40
C ALA A 259 -6.93 8.21 -18.81
N THR A 260 -6.64 9.35 -19.42
CA THR A 260 -6.01 9.45 -20.76
C THR A 260 -4.49 9.44 -20.70
N SER A 261 -3.90 9.67 -19.53
CA SER A 261 -2.47 9.56 -19.29
C SER A 261 -2.09 8.13 -18.88
N PRO A 262 -0.84 7.71 -19.15
CA PRO A 262 -0.31 6.50 -18.55
C PRO A 262 -0.17 6.64 -17.04
N MET A 263 -0.55 5.60 -16.29
CA MET A 263 -0.51 5.59 -14.83
C MET A 263 0.55 4.62 -14.33
N LYS A 264 1.32 5.06 -13.33
CA LYS A 264 2.27 4.22 -12.63
C LYS A 264 1.54 3.46 -11.53
N TRP A 265 1.63 2.13 -11.56
CA TRP A 265 1.09 1.29 -10.50
C TRP A 265 2.09 1.13 -9.36
N PRO A 266 1.61 0.98 -8.11
CA PRO A 266 2.48 0.93 -6.94
C PRO A 266 3.33 -0.33 -6.94
N THR A 267 4.52 -0.19 -6.40
CA THR A 267 5.29 -1.33 -5.88
C THR A 267 4.86 -1.55 -4.44
N ILE A 268 4.44 -2.78 -4.12
CA ILE A 268 3.98 -3.13 -2.78
C ILE A 268 5.16 -3.71 -2.03
N ARG A 269 5.58 -3.01 -0.97
CA ARG A 269 6.59 -3.52 -0.05
C ARG A 269 5.95 -4.46 0.95
N ARG A 270 6.65 -5.53 1.26
CA ARG A 270 6.24 -6.56 2.20
C ARG A 270 7.32 -6.73 3.25
N GLU A 271 6.91 -6.61 4.50
CA GLU A 271 7.77 -6.77 5.66
C GLU A 271 7.21 -7.86 6.57
N LYS A 272 8.12 -8.62 7.19
CA LYS A 272 7.82 -9.67 8.15
C LYS A 272 8.14 -9.19 9.55
N ILE A 273 7.14 -9.10 10.42
CA ILE A 273 7.32 -8.74 11.82
C ILE A 273 7.25 -10.02 12.66
N PRO A 274 8.35 -10.44 13.30
CA PRO A 274 8.36 -11.66 14.11
C PRO A 274 7.42 -11.52 15.32
N TYR A 275 6.62 -12.55 15.60
CA TYR A 275 5.79 -12.55 16.81
C TYR A 275 6.62 -12.63 18.09
N GLU A 276 7.70 -13.41 18.08
CA GLU A 276 8.60 -13.53 19.20
C GLU A 276 9.67 -12.42 19.20
N PRO A 277 10.05 -11.88 20.36
CA PRO A 277 9.49 -12.15 21.70
C PRO A 277 8.08 -11.57 21.90
N PHE A 278 7.18 -12.33 22.55
CA PHE A 278 5.75 -11.97 22.69
C PHE A 278 5.51 -10.77 23.62
N ASP A 279 6.36 -10.60 24.63
CA ASP A 279 6.34 -9.48 25.58
C ASP A 279 6.63 -8.13 24.91
N THR A 280 7.56 -8.12 23.95
CA THR A 280 7.95 -6.91 23.19
C THR A 280 7.16 -6.73 21.90
N PHE A 281 6.41 -7.74 21.46
CA PHE A 281 5.71 -7.74 20.18
C PHE A 281 4.83 -6.50 19.97
N SER A 282 4.05 -6.11 20.97
CA SER A 282 3.16 -4.95 20.86
C SER A 282 3.92 -3.65 20.59
N SER A 283 5.06 -3.45 21.25
CA SER A 283 5.89 -2.26 21.06
C SER A 283 6.58 -2.28 19.70
N ARG A 284 7.09 -3.43 19.26
CA ARG A 284 7.70 -3.60 17.94
C ARG A 284 6.69 -3.36 16.81
N LEU A 285 5.48 -3.93 16.94
CA LEU A 285 4.42 -3.72 15.97
C LEU A 285 4.05 -2.24 15.84
N VAL A 286 3.89 -1.51 16.96
CA VAL A 286 3.57 -0.07 16.91
C VAL A 286 4.73 0.74 16.33
N ALA A 287 5.99 0.39 16.64
CA ALA A 287 7.16 1.06 16.08
C ALA A 287 7.16 0.97 14.55
N GLU A 288 6.93 -0.21 13.98
CA GLU A 288 6.84 -0.36 12.52
C GLU A 288 5.63 0.38 11.92
N LEU A 289 4.51 0.45 12.63
CA LEU A 289 3.35 1.21 12.19
C LEU A 289 3.56 2.73 12.25
N VAL A 290 4.58 3.25 12.94
CA VAL A 290 4.91 4.68 13.04
C VAL A 290 6.18 5.04 12.26
N ALA A 291 7.03 4.06 11.95
CA ALA A 291 8.27 4.28 11.22
C ALA A 291 8.03 5.02 9.88
N PRO A 292 8.90 5.97 9.49
CA PRO A 292 8.84 6.58 8.17
C PRO A 292 8.95 5.52 7.07
N SER A 293 8.29 5.78 5.94
CA SER A 293 8.42 4.93 4.75
C SER A 293 9.90 4.75 4.40
N HIS A 294 10.34 3.51 4.19
CA HIS A 294 11.67 3.21 3.65
C HIS A 294 11.74 3.63 2.16
N SER A 295 11.89 4.93 1.89
CA SER A 295 12.04 5.44 0.54
C SER A 295 13.30 4.85 -0.09
N PRO A 296 13.22 4.25 -1.29
CA PRO A 296 14.44 3.99 -2.06
C PRO A 296 15.06 5.35 -2.40
N SER A 297 16.30 5.57 -1.96
CA SER A 297 17.10 6.71 -2.39
C SER A 297 17.18 6.67 -3.92
N HIS A 298 16.49 7.60 -4.58
CA HIS A 298 16.82 7.93 -5.95
C HIS A 298 18.22 8.53 -5.93
N ASP A 299 19.21 7.73 -6.33
CA ASP A 299 20.53 8.24 -6.66
C ASP A 299 20.35 9.39 -7.66
N PRO A 300 20.86 10.60 -7.38
CA PRO A 300 20.83 11.67 -8.36
C PRO A 300 21.63 11.21 -9.57
N MET A 301 20.96 11.09 -10.72
CA MET A 301 21.62 10.97 -12.01
C MET A 301 22.66 12.07 -12.11
N ILE A 302 23.93 11.66 -12.01
CA ILE A 302 25.07 12.51 -12.31
C ILE A 302 24.92 12.92 -13.77
N SER A 303 24.77 14.23 -13.97
CA SER A 303 24.84 14.92 -15.25
C SER A 303 26.06 14.42 -16.03
N SER A 304 25.82 13.85 -17.20
CA SER A 304 26.86 13.54 -18.18
C SER A 304 27.33 14.84 -18.82
N ASP A 305 28.31 15.51 -18.22
CA ASP A 305 29.06 16.57 -18.88
C ASP A 305 29.97 15.99 -19.98
N GLY A 306 29.93 16.66 -21.13
CA GLY A 306 30.65 16.32 -22.35
C GLY A 306 32.18 16.49 -22.25
N PRO A 307 32.89 16.16 -23.35
CA PRO A 307 34.28 15.75 -23.29
C PRO A 307 35.25 16.92 -23.14
N SER A 308 36.25 16.65 -22.32
CA SER A 308 37.52 17.36 -22.12
C SER A 308 38.12 17.98 -23.39
N CYS A 309 38.57 19.24 -23.29
CA CYS A 309 39.67 19.74 -24.12
C CYS A 309 40.66 20.56 -23.28
N VAL A 310 41.75 19.87 -22.93
CA VAL A 310 43.16 20.28 -22.97
C VAL A 310 43.52 21.71 -22.52
N THR A 311 44.20 21.73 -21.38
CA THR A 311 45.09 22.78 -20.86
C THR A 311 46.10 23.31 -21.89
N SER A 312 46.29 24.63 -21.97
CA SER A 312 47.62 25.25 -22.14
C SER A 312 47.64 26.73 -21.71
N ARG A 313 48.71 27.06 -20.98
CA ARG A 313 49.09 28.34 -20.35
C ARG A 313 49.36 29.47 -21.37
N LYS A 314 49.25 30.75 -20.94
CA LYS A 314 50.37 31.71 -20.68
C LYS A 314 49.92 33.21 -20.73
N ARG A 315 50.57 34.03 -19.88
CA ARG A 315 50.59 35.52 -19.65
C ARG A 315 50.32 36.41 -20.90
N SER A 316 49.92 37.69 -20.86
CA SER A 316 50.25 38.89 -20.00
C SER A 316 49.29 40.06 -20.43
N HIS A 317 48.82 40.94 -19.54
CA HIS A 317 49.31 42.31 -19.21
C HIS A 317 49.05 43.43 -20.24
N GLU A 318 48.35 44.49 -19.79
CA GLU A 318 48.33 45.93 -20.22
C GLU A 318 47.98 46.28 -21.69
N GLU A 319 47.44 47.44 -22.10
CA GLU A 319 47.32 48.83 -21.61
C GLU A 319 46.15 49.46 -22.43
N GLU A 320 45.23 50.21 -21.81
CA GLU A 320 45.08 51.69 -21.87
C GLU A 320 44.76 52.39 -23.21
N THR A 321 43.77 53.30 -23.12
CA THR A 321 43.53 54.53 -23.92
C THR A 321 43.16 54.34 -25.40
N GLY A 322 42.27 55.10 -26.02
CA GLY A 322 41.51 56.31 -25.71
C GLY A 322 40.93 56.84 -27.04
N GLY A 323 39.97 57.77 -26.99
CA GLY A 323 39.78 58.72 -28.10
C GLY A 323 38.68 58.46 -29.14
N LYS A 324 37.46 58.86 -28.75
CA LYS A 324 36.54 59.81 -29.44
C LYS A 324 36.30 59.80 -30.98
N TYR A 325 35.03 60.10 -31.27
CA TYR A 325 34.45 60.89 -32.38
C TYR A 325 33.97 60.16 -33.65
N LYS A 326 32.64 60.04 -33.82
CA LYS A 326 31.79 60.90 -34.69
C LYS A 326 30.40 60.29 -34.90
N ILE A 327 29.37 61.06 -34.55
CA ILE A 327 28.01 60.99 -35.14
C ILE A 327 28.00 61.99 -36.30
N PRO A 328 27.44 61.66 -37.48
CA PRO A 328 26.14 62.22 -37.90
C PRO A 328 25.23 61.17 -38.60
N ARG A 329 23.99 60.95 -38.14
CA ARG A 329 22.72 61.58 -38.61
C ARG A 329 22.10 60.89 -39.86
N PRO A 330 20.80 61.06 -40.13
CA PRO A 330 19.84 59.95 -40.24
C PRO A 330 19.14 59.93 -41.62
N SER A 331 17.96 59.29 -41.66
CA SER A 331 16.95 59.15 -42.75
C SER A 331 17.16 57.87 -43.57
N GLU A 332 16.19 56.99 -43.76
CA GLU A 332 14.71 57.13 -43.79
C GLU A 332 13.97 56.15 -42.87
#